data_AF-A0A949AUE3-F1
#
_entry.id   AF-A0A949AUE3-F1
#
_cell.length_a   1.000
_cell.length_b   1.000
_cell.length_c   1.000
_cell.angle_alpha   90.00
_cell.angle_beta   90.00
_cell.angle_gamma   90.00
#
_symmetry.space_group_name_H-M   'P 1'
#
loop_
_entity.id
_entity.type
_entity.pdbx_description
1 polymer ?
#
loop_
_entity_poly.entity_id
_entity_poly.type
_entity_poly.pdbx_seq_one_letter_code
_entity_poly.pdbx_strand_id
1 'polypeptide(L)'
;MPRFLIPLLLALSLNSLAGCVPAAPTPEVPGAVKFQTIAVPMVGGFCSYFAEDQPGKPCVDGMEKVFAAHPELASGADSSRLIEVTAKVSIASQTRSNSANPPQTATMTVWVIDQLVSARRVN
;
A
#
# COMPACT_ATOMS: atom_id res chain seq x y z
N MET A 1 26.74 -51.07 48.08
CA MET A 1 27.24 -49.95 47.27
C MET A 1 26.04 -49.22 46.67
N PRO A 2 26.08 -47.87 46.59
CA PRO A 2 24.90 -47.00 46.55
C PRO A 2 24.52 -46.52 45.13
N ARG A 3 23.44 -45.70 45.06
CA ARG A 3 23.15 -44.62 44.07
C ARG A 3 22.63 -45.09 42.69
N PHE A 4 21.66 -44.48 41.98
CA PHE A 4 20.94 -43.18 41.95
C PHE A 4 19.52 -43.46 41.36
N LEU A 5 18.41 -42.88 41.86
CA LEU A 5 17.79 -41.63 41.39
C LEU A 5 17.45 -41.62 39.88
N ILE A 6 16.16 -41.61 39.52
CA ILE A 6 15.45 -40.47 38.88
C ILE A 6 13.98 -40.85 38.57
N PRO A 7 13.01 -40.03 39.00
CA PRO A 7 11.58 -40.17 38.71
C PRO A 7 11.18 -39.37 37.44
N LEU A 8 9.89 -39.44 37.11
CA LEU A 8 9.11 -38.37 36.46
C LEU A 8 9.38 -38.09 34.96
N LEU A 9 8.45 -38.52 34.11
CA LEU A 9 8.18 -37.88 32.82
C LEU A 9 6.71 -37.46 32.79
N LEU A 10 6.48 -36.31 33.42
CA LEU A 10 5.31 -35.47 33.24
C LEU A 10 5.72 -34.31 32.32
N ALA A 11 5.26 -34.31 31.08
CA ALA A 11 5.24 -33.15 30.17
C ALA A 11 4.14 -33.47 29.14
N LEU A 12 2.90 -33.00 29.30
CA LEU A 12 2.44 -31.61 29.10
C LEU A 12 3.04 -30.94 27.85
N SER A 13 2.39 -31.15 26.71
CA SER A 13 2.27 -30.21 25.60
C SER A 13 0.95 -30.55 24.90
N LEU A 14 -0.20 -29.91 25.14
CA LEU A 14 -0.46 -28.46 25.16
C LEU A 14 0.22 -27.76 23.98
N ASN A 15 -0.23 -28.10 22.78
CA ASN A 15 -0.32 -27.15 21.66
C ASN A 15 -1.78 -27.23 21.17
N SER A 16 -2.74 -26.79 21.98
CA SER A 16 -3.36 -25.47 21.78
C SER A 16 -3.62 -25.18 20.31
N LEU A 17 -4.87 -25.47 19.92
CA LEU A 17 -5.74 -24.57 19.16
C LEU A 17 -4.96 -23.61 18.26
N ALA A 18 -5.02 -23.87 16.95
CA ALA A 18 -4.81 -22.88 15.91
C ALA A 18 -5.83 -21.74 16.12
N GLY A 19 -5.56 -20.90 17.10
CA GLY A 19 -6.18 -19.62 17.28
C GLY A 19 -5.82 -18.84 16.03
N CYS A 20 -6.86 -18.47 15.29
CA CYS A 20 -6.85 -17.39 14.32
C CYS A 20 -6.22 -16.19 15.04
N VAL A 21 -4.90 -16.00 14.89
CA VAL A 21 -4.24 -14.78 15.34
C VAL A 21 -4.71 -13.74 14.34
N PRO A 22 -5.58 -12.78 14.72
CA PRO A 22 -5.86 -11.67 13.84
C PRO A 22 -4.51 -11.05 13.48
N ALA A 23 -4.27 -10.83 12.20
CA ALA A 23 -3.04 -10.23 11.70
C ALA A 23 -2.67 -9.06 12.63
N ALA A 24 -1.47 -9.13 13.21
CA ALA A 24 -1.00 -8.14 14.16
C ALA A 24 -1.28 -6.74 13.60
N PRO A 25 -1.86 -5.82 14.38
CA PRO A 25 -2.17 -4.48 13.89
C PRO A 25 -0.90 -3.89 13.31
N THR A 26 -0.90 -3.66 11.98
CA THR A 26 0.17 -2.92 11.31
C THR A 26 0.38 -1.64 12.10
N PRO A 27 1.60 -1.32 12.56
CA PRO A 27 1.83 -0.13 13.37
C PRO A 27 1.27 1.09 12.64
N GLU A 28 0.32 1.79 13.27
CA GLU A 28 -0.20 3.06 12.76
C GLU A 28 0.97 4.04 12.74
N VAL A 29 1.57 4.23 11.56
CA VAL A 29 2.59 5.25 11.36
C VAL A 29 1.90 6.61 11.47
N PRO A 30 2.26 7.46 12.45
CA PRO A 30 1.60 8.76 12.64
C PRO A 30 1.66 9.60 11.36
N GLY A 31 0.50 10.05 10.89
CA GLY A 31 0.38 10.84 9.66
C GLY A 31 0.38 10.03 8.36
N ALA A 32 0.33 8.70 8.41
CA ALA A 32 0.03 7.91 7.23
C ALA A 32 -1.46 7.99 6.89
N VAL A 33 -1.75 8.13 5.60
CA VAL A 33 -3.11 8.10 5.06
C VAL A 33 -3.32 6.79 4.31
N LYS A 34 -4.55 6.29 4.37
CA LYS A 34 -4.98 5.12 3.60
C LYS A 34 -5.86 5.57 2.45
N PHE A 35 -5.54 5.14 1.23
CA PHE A 35 -6.31 5.46 0.04
C PHE A 35 -6.26 4.30 -0.95
N GLN A 36 -7.27 4.23 -1.80
CA GLN A 36 -7.31 3.28 -2.90
C GLN A 36 -6.90 3.98 -4.18
N THR A 37 -6.09 3.32 -5.01
CA THR A 37 -5.59 3.87 -6.26
C THR A 37 -5.72 2.91 -7.43
N ILE A 38 -5.99 3.46 -8.61
CA ILE A 38 -6.09 2.72 -9.87
C ILE A 38 -5.27 3.43 -10.94
N ALA A 39 -4.73 2.66 -11.87
CA ALA A 39 -4.09 3.22 -13.05
C ALA A 39 -5.17 3.71 -14.02
N VAL A 40 -5.30 5.01 -14.26
CA VAL A 40 -6.31 5.52 -15.19
C VAL A 40 -5.64 5.83 -16.53
N PRO A 41 -6.15 5.28 -17.67
CA PRO A 41 -5.60 5.63 -18.96
C PRO A 41 -6.11 7.04 -19.31
N MET A 42 -5.27 8.05 -19.16
CA MET A 42 -5.63 9.42 -19.50
C MET A 42 -5.31 9.73 -20.96
N VAL A 43 -6.32 10.11 -21.75
CA VAL A 43 -6.12 10.78 -23.03
C VAL A 43 -5.54 12.17 -22.75
N GLY A 44 -4.27 12.38 -23.11
CA GLY A 44 -3.54 13.60 -22.77
C GLY A 44 -2.80 13.56 -21.41
N GLY A 45 -2.72 12.41 -20.73
CA GLY A 45 -1.67 12.06 -19.76
C GLY A 45 -1.21 13.12 -18.74
N PHE A 46 -1.99 13.38 -17.69
CA PHE A 46 -1.52 14.20 -16.57
C PHE A 46 -0.98 13.36 -15.40
N CYS A 47 -1.62 12.22 -15.14
CA CYS A 47 -1.30 11.32 -14.04
C CYS A 47 -1.54 9.87 -14.44
N SER A 48 -0.65 8.97 -14.01
CA SER A 48 -0.78 7.54 -14.25
C SER A 48 -1.66 6.84 -13.21
N TYR A 49 -1.80 7.43 -12.01
CA TYR A 49 -2.54 6.86 -10.87
C TYR A 49 -3.37 7.92 -10.17
N PHE A 50 -4.57 7.54 -9.72
CA PHE A 50 -5.51 8.41 -9.01
C PHE A 50 -5.94 7.80 -7.69
N ALA A 51 -6.10 8.62 -6.64
CA ALA A 51 -6.67 8.18 -5.38
C ALA A 51 -8.21 8.29 -5.43
N GLU A 52 -8.90 7.16 -5.63
CA GLU A 52 -10.34 7.12 -5.94
C GLU A 52 -11.23 7.52 -4.76
N ASP A 53 -10.84 7.15 -3.54
CA ASP A 53 -11.63 7.38 -2.33
C ASP A 53 -11.37 8.75 -1.67
N GLN A 54 -10.63 9.62 -2.35
CA GLN A 54 -10.18 10.88 -1.77
C GLN A 54 -10.91 12.08 -2.43
N PRO A 55 -11.32 13.09 -1.63
CA PRO A 55 -11.93 14.31 -2.17
C PRO A 55 -11.04 14.95 -3.23
N GLY A 56 -11.64 15.29 -4.38
CA GLY A 56 -10.94 15.89 -5.50
C GLY A 56 -10.08 14.94 -6.34
N LYS A 57 -10.05 13.63 -6.01
CA LYS A 57 -9.31 12.58 -6.72
C LYS A 57 -7.89 13.02 -7.08
N PRO A 58 -7.04 13.27 -6.08
CA PRO A 58 -5.68 13.72 -6.34
C PRO A 58 -4.91 12.65 -7.11
N CYS A 59 -3.96 13.13 -7.91
CA CYS A 59 -3.01 12.26 -8.57
C CYS A 59 -2.04 11.68 -7.57
N VAL A 60 -1.61 10.43 -7.79
CA VAL A 60 -0.64 9.77 -6.93
C VAL A 60 0.70 9.70 -7.64
N ASP A 61 1.72 10.26 -6.99
CA ASP A 61 3.12 10.22 -7.42
C ASP A 61 3.93 9.36 -6.43
N GLY A 62 4.94 8.65 -6.91
CA GLY A 62 5.71 7.72 -6.08
C GLY A 62 5.20 6.27 -6.06
N MET A 63 4.30 5.88 -6.98
CA MET A 63 3.78 4.51 -7.07
C MET A 63 4.87 3.48 -7.43
N GLU A 64 5.96 3.90 -8.04
CA GLU A 64 7.15 3.07 -8.24
C GLU A 64 7.73 2.54 -6.92
N LYS A 65 7.62 3.28 -5.82
CA LYS A 65 8.02 2.81 -4.48
C LYS A 65 7.13 1.66 -4.02
N VAL A 66 5.84 1.73 -4.34
CA VAL A 66 4.87 0.67 -4.05
C VAL A 66 5.23 -0.60 -4.82
N PHE A 67 5.48 -0.48 -6.12
CA PHE A 67 5.83 -1.64 -6.95
C PHE A 67 7.22 -2.21 -6.67
N ALA A 68 8.17 -1.39 -6.24
CA ALA A 68 9.47 -1.88 -5.79
C ALA A 68 9.37 -2.70 -4.50
N ALA A 69 8.49 -2.29 -3.56
CA ALA A 69 8.24 -3.01 -2.32
C ALA A 69 7.32 -4.23 -2.50
N HIS A 70 6.38 -4.14 -3.45
CA HIS A 70 5.36 -5.14 -3.75
C HIS A 70 5.31 -5.45 -5.27
N PRO A 71 6.31 -6.16 -5.82
CA PRO A 71 6.38 -6.46 -7.25
C PRO A 71 5.17 -7.22 -7.79
N GLU A 72 4.48 -8.00 -6.94
CA GLU A 72 3.23 -8.70 -7.26
C GLU A 72 2.08 -7.76 -7.64
N LEU A 73 2.14 -6.50 -7.20
CA LEU A 73 1.17 -5.46 -7.56
C LEU A 73 1.51 -4.82 -8.91
N ALA A 74 2.77 -4.93 -9.37
CA ALA A 74 3.24 -4.32 -10.61
C ALA A 74 2.77 -5.08 -11.86
N SER A 75 2.66 -6.41 -11.79
CA SER A 75 2.33 -7.29 -12.93
C SER A 75 0.89 -7.19 -13.44
N GLY A 76 0.16 -6.14 -13.05
CA GLY A 76 -1.15 -5.83 -13.58
C GLY A 76 -1.73 -4.56 -12.97
N ALA A 77 -0.92 -3.50 -12.90
CA ALA A 77 -1.40 -2.13 -12.69
C ALA A 77 -2.14 -1.62 -13.94
N ASP A 78 -3.12 -2.40 -14.41
CA ASP A 78 -4.07 -2.00 -15.44
C ASP A 78 -5.25 -1.26 -14.78
N SER A 79 -6.05 -0.59 -15.60
CA SER A 79 -7.20 0.19 -15.15
C SER A 79 -8.36 -0.65 -14.61
N SER A 80 -8.16 -1.95 -14.37
CA SER A 80 -9.15 -2.86 -13.80
C SER A 80 -8.85 -3.25 -12.35
N ARG A 81 -7.69 -2.86 -11.79
CA ARG A 81 -7.27 -3.29 -10.46
C ARG A 81 -7.07 -2.13 -9.51
N LEU A 82 -7.74 -2.24 -8.37
CA LEU A 82 -7.66 -1.26 -7.30
C LEU A 82 -6.59 -1.69 -6.29
N ILE A 83 -5.75 -0.76 -5.87
CA ILE A 83 -4.66 -0.99 -4.91
C ILE A 83 -4.94 -0.12 -3.70
N GLU A 84 -5.07 -0.72 -2.52
CA GLU A 84 -5.10 0.04 -1.27
C GLU A 84 -3.67 0.29 -0.81
N VAL A 85 -3.33 1.55 -0.64
CA VAL A 85 -2.02 2.02 -0.19
C VAL A 85 -2.20 2.75 1.14
N THR A 86 -1.40 2.37 2.13
CA THR A 86 -1.21 3.14 3.35
C THR A 86 0.18 3.76 3.28
N ALA A 87 0.26 5.08 3.25
CA ALA A 87 1.51 5.80 3.09
C ALA A 87 1.48 7.18 3.76
N LYS A 88 2.64 7.66 4.17
CA LYS A 88 2.82 9.09 4.45
C LYS A 88 2.92 9.82 3.12
N VAL A 89 2.05 10.81 2.92
CA VAL A 89 2.00 11.58 1.68
C VAL A 89 2.25 13.06 1.95
N SER A 90 2.98 13.69 1.03
CA SER A 90 3.07 15.14 0.92
C SER A 90 2.10 15.62 -0.16
N ILE A 91 1.30 16.64 0.16
CA ILE A 91 0.31 17.20 -0.77
C ILE A 91 0.94 18.41 -1.46
N ALA A 92 0.98 18.38 -2.79
CA ALA A 92 1.47 19.47 -3.62
C ALA A 92 0.41 19.88 -4.65
N SER A 93 0.33 21.17 -4.96
CA SER A 93 -0.39 21.65 -6.14
C SER A 93 0.61 21.77 -7.28
N GLN A 94 0.39 21.03 -8.37
CA GLN A 94 1.28 21.05 -9.52
C GLN A 94 0.52 21.45 -10.77
N THR A 95 1.13 22.34 -11.55
CA THR A 95 0.68 22.68 -12.89
C THR A 95 1.40 21.77 -13.88
N ARG A 96 0.66 20.89 -14.57
CA ARG A 96 1.19 19.98 -15.57
C ARG A 96 0.65 20.33 -16.95
N SER A 97 1.49 20.15 -17.97
CA SER A 97 1.13 20.34 -19.37
C SER A 97 1.28 19.03 -20.13
N ASN A 98 0.39 18.79 -21.09
CA ASN A 98 0.44 17.60 -21.92
C ASN A 98 0.97 17.87 -23.33
N SER A 99 1.19 16.79 -24.07
CA SER A 99 1.64 16.84 -25.47
C SER A 99 0.48 16.92 -26.48
N ALA A 100 -0.73 17.32 -26.06
CA ALA A 100 -1.83 17.54 -27.00
C ALA A 100 -1.48 18.71 -27.95
N ASN A 101 -2.17 18.78 -29.10
CA ASN A 101 -2.02 19.90 -30.02
C ASN A 101 -3.35 20.62 -30.25
N PRO A 102 -3.56 21.83 -29.69
CA PRO A 102 -2.61 22.61 -28.89
C PRO A 102 -2.37 22.01 -27.48
N PRO A 103 -1.20 22.27 -26.85
CA PRO A 103 -0.91 21.79 -25.49
C PRO A 103 -1.93 22.29 -24.48
N GLN A 104 -2.37 21.40 -23.59
CA GLN A 104 -3.26 21.74 -22.50
C GLN A 104 -2.51 21.72 -21.19
N THR A 105 -2.83 22.67 -20.31
CA THR A 105 -2.22 22.81 -18.98
C THR A 105 -3.31 22.78 -17.92
N ALA A 106 -3.07 22.00 -16.86
CA ALA A 106 -4.00 21.87 -15.73
C ALA A 106 -3.24 21.95 -14.41
N THR A 107 -3.81 22.66 -13.44
CA THR A 107 -3.39 22.62 -12.04
C THR A 107 -4.13 21.51 -11.33
N MET A 108 -3.41 20.62 -10.68
CA MET A 108 -3.98 19.47 -9.96
C MET A 108 -3.30 19.26 -8.62
N THR A 109 -4.04 18.67 -7.69
CA THR A 109 -3.50 18.20 -6.42
C THR A 109 -2.78 16.87 -6.66
N VAL A 110 -1.52 16.80 -6.27
CA VAL A 110 -0.66 15.63 -6.36
C VAL A 110 -0.29 15.19 -4.95
N TRP A 111 -0.51 13.92 -4.67
CA TRP A 111 -0.06 13.24 -3.46
C TRP A 111 1.23 12.51 -3.76
N VAL A 112 2.31 12.97 -3.16
CA VAL A 112 3.63 12.37 -3.30
C VAL A 112 3.83 11.37 -2.17
N ILE A 113 4.03 10.10 -2.50
CA ILE A 113 4.33 9.05 -1.52
C ILE A 113 5.74 9.28 -0.97
N ASP A 114 5.83 9.78 0.26
CA ASP A 114 7.11 9.98 0.96
C ASP A 114 7.62 8.66 1.51
N GLN A 115 6.74 7.97 2.24
CA GLN A 115 7.03 6.72 2.92
C GLN A 115 5.86 5.73 2.75
N LEU A 116 6.15 4.57 2.19
CA LEU A 116 5.21 3.47 2.13
C LEU A 116 5.14 2.75 3.48
N VAL A 117 3.92 2.49 3.95
CA VAL A 117 3.66 1.68 5.15
C VAL A 117 3.18 0.29 4.75
N SER A 118 2.19 0.22 3.86
CA SER A 118 1.69 -1.05 3.30
C SER A 118 0.98 -0.82 1.97
N ALA A 119 0.94 -1.84 1.13
CA ALA A 119 0.08 -1.87 -0.04
C ALA A 119 -0.50 -3.26 -0.25
N ARG A 120 -1.72 -3.33 -0.78
CA ARG A 120 -2.38 -4.58 -1.16
C ARG A 120 -3.36 -4.37 -2.29
N ARG A 121 -3.65 -5.44 -3.03
CA ARG A 121 -4.76 -5.46 -3.99
C ARG A 121 -6.10 -5.37 -3.26
N VAL A 122 -7.02 -4.59 -3.81
CA VAL A 122 -8.45 -4.59 -3.52
C VAL A 122 -9.14 -5.23 -4.71
N ASN A 123 -9.95 -6.25 -4.43
CA ASN A 123 -10.57 -7.11 -5.44
C ASN A 123 -11.45 -6.35 -6.43
#